data_AF-A0A814FLA6-F1
#
_entry.id   AF-A0A814FLA6-F1
#
_cell.length_a   1.000
_cell.length_b   1.000
_cell.length_c   1.000
_cell.angle_alpha   90.00
_cell.angle_beta   90.00
_cell.angle_gamma   90.00
#
_symmetry.space_group_name_H-M   'P 1'
#
loop_
_entity.id
_entity.type
_entity.pdbx_description
1 polymer ?
#
loop_
_entity_poly.entity_id
_entity_poly.type
_entity_poly.pdbx_seq_one_letter_code
_entity_poly.pdbx_strand_id
1 'polypeptide(L)'
;MNKSYFNESLLQDTNDNKTQTDDYPEFLLPKPIRFWLLMIFEVPSLACSLVLLYYLFIDRNLRQSLSNHVIMVLLIIGLFSQLIDIPFYLNYLRINYVWPPITISCLTWWFAATGISNLTNIVMAWASIERHILVFHDQWL
;
A
#
# COMPACT_ATOMS: atom_id res chain seq x y z
N MET A 1 12.14 -32.77 -53.38
CA MET A 1 12.53 -33.29 -52.05
C MET A 1 12.76 -32.10 -51.11
N ASN A 2 11.69 -31.51 -50.53
CA ASN A 2 11.72 -30.58 -49.36
C ASN A 2 10.37 -29.84 -49.11
N LYS A 3 9.23 -30.53 -49.14
CA LYS A 3 7.95 -29.95 -48.68
C LYS A 3 7.37 -30.63 -47.44
N SER A 4 7.82 -31.84 -47.12
CA SER A 4 7.34 -32.57 -45.93
C SER A 4 7.99 -32.07 -44.64
N TYR A 5 9.30 -31.82 -44.66
CA TYR A 5 10.07 -31.37 -43.48
C TYR A 5 9.71 -29.96 -42.98
N PHE A 6 9.15 -29.11 -43.84
CA PHE A 6 8.82 -27.71 -43.47
C PHE A 6 7.52 -27.58 -42.68
N ASN A 7 6.62 -28.56 -42.78
CA ASN A 7 5.35 -28.55 -42.05
C ASN A 7 5.47 -29.15 -40.64
N GLU A 8 6.42 -30.05 -40.40
CA GLU A 8 6.69 -30.55 -39.04
C GLU A 8 7.33 -29.48 -38.15
N SER A 9 8.18 -28.60 -38.69
CA SER A 9 8.74 -27.48 -37.92
C SER A 9 7.69 -26.45 -37.47
N LEU A 10 6.64 -26.21 -38.27
CA LEU A 10 5.57 -25.27 -37.89
C LEU A 10 4.57 -25.84 -36.86
N LEU A 11 4.44 -27.16 -36.80
CA LEU A 11 3.60 -27.85 -35.81
C LEU A 11 4.34 -28.07 -34.48
N GLN A 12 5.67 -28.14 -34.50
CA GLN A 12 6.50 -28.17 -33.29
C GLN A 12 6.49 -26.79 -32.59
N ASP A 13 6.65 -25.69 -33.33
CA ASP A 13 6.66 -24.32 -32.78
C ASP A 13 5.29 -23.85 -32.24
N THR A 14 4.18 -24.47 -32.65
CA THR A 14 2.85 -24.14 -32.13
C THR A 14 2.57 -24.83 -30.78
N ASN A 15 3.28 -25.92 -30.47
CA ASN A 15 3.07 -26.69 -29.23
C ASN A 15 4.05 -26.34 -28.10
N ASP A 16 5.17 -25.68 -28.42
CA ASP A 16 6.17 -25.19 -27.46
C ASP A 16 5.95 -23.74 -26.99
N ASN A 17 4.82 -23.13 -27.37
CA ASN A 17 4.32 -21.88 -26.77
C ASN A 17 3.26 -22.13 -25.68
N LYS A 18 3.29 -23.32 -25.05
CA LYS A 18 2.72 -23.46 -23.71
C LYS A 18 3.66 -22.76 -22.75
N THR A 19 3.36 -21.48 -22.57
CA THR A 19 3.62 -20.67 -21.39
C THR A 19 4.45 -21.42 -20.37
N GLN A 20 5.76 -21.25 -20.46
CA GLN A 20 6.67 -21.54 -19.38
C GLN A 20 6.35 -20.53 -18.28
N THR A 21 5.25 -20.78 -17.56
CA THR A 21 4.99 -20.20 -16.25
C THR A 21 6.05 -20.81 -15.35
N ASP A 22 7.00 -19.98 -14.97
CA ASP A 22 7.96 -20.26 -13.91
C ASP A 22 7.17 -20.68 -12.66
N ASP A 23 7.08 -21.99 -12.46
CA ASP A 23 6.42 -22.67 -11.34
C ASP A 23 7.32 -22.52 -10.10
N TYR A 24 7.42 -21.30 -9.60
CA TYR A 24 7.69 -21.09 -8.18
C TYR A 24 6.39 -21.44 -7.45
N PRO A 25 6.40 -22.29 -6.40
CA PRO A 25 5.25 -22.45 -5.52
C PRO A 25 5.16 -21.21 -4.63
N GLU A 26 4.95 -20.04 -5.23
CA GLU A 26 4.53 -18.88 -4.49
C GLU A 26 3.15 -19.23 -3.92
N PHE A 27 3.06 -19.21 -2.59
CA PHE A 27 1.80 -19.17 -1.84
C PHE A 27 1.04 -17.86 -2.18
N LEU A 28 0.65 -17.70 -3.44
CA LEU A 28 -0.17 -16.61 -3.92
C LEU A 28 -1.57 -16.88 -3.39
N LEU A 29 -1.85 -16.36 -2.18
CA LEU A 29 -3.19 -16.38 -1.60
C LEU A 29 -4.22 -16.03 -2.71
N PRO A 30 -5.26 -16.87 -2.89
CA PRO A 30 -6.32 -16.60 -3.85
C PRO A 30 -6.85 -15.16 -3.72
N LYS A 31 -7.03 -14.48 -4.85
CA LYS A 31 -7.58 -13.11 -4.95
C LYS A 31 -8.78 -12.84 -4.02
N PRO A 32 -9.80 -13.73 -3.90
CA PRO A 32 -10.91 -13.49 -2.98
C PRO A 32 -10.50 -13.48 -1.51
N ILE A 33 -9.52 -14.29 -1.11
CA ILE A 33 -9.05 -14.33 0.28
C ILE A 33 -8.32 -13.04 0.63
N ARG A 34 -7.48 -12.53 -0.28
CA ARG A 34 -6.81 -11.22 -0.12
C ARG A 34 -7.83 -10.09 0.02
N PHE A 35 -8.88 -10.10 -0.80
CA PHE A 35 -9.95 -9.10 -0.73
C PHE A 35 -10.65 -9.08 0.63
N TRP A 36 -11.06 -10.24 1.14
CA TRP A 36 -11.75 -10.35 2.43
C TRP A 36 -10.85 -9.99 3.61
N LEU A 37 -9.58 -10.40 3.58
CA LEU A 37 -8.62 -10.11 4.64
C LEU A 37 -8.35 -8.60 4.74
N LEU A 38 -8.18 -7.93 3.59
CA LEU A 38 -8.06 -6.48 3.53
C LEU A 38 -9.31 -5.80 4.07
N MET A 39 -10.51 -6.20 3.64
CA MET A 39 -11.77 -5.62 4.13
C MET A 39 -11.94 -5.73 5.65
N ILE A 40 -11.67 -6.92 6.23
CA ILE A 40 -11.85 -7.15 7.67
C ILE A 40 -10.85 -6.38 8.50
N PHE A 41 -9.61 -6.19 8.01
CA PHE A 41 -8.59 -5.45 8.74
C PHE A 41 -8.73 -3.93 8.55
N GLU A 42 -9.18 -3.50 7.38
CA GLU A 42 -9.28 -2.10 7.03
C GLU A 42 -10.40 -1.38 7.78
N VAL A 43 -11.59 -1.98 7.84
CA VAL A 43 -12.75 -1.38 8.54
C VAL A 43 -12.44 -1.00 9.99
N PRO A 44 -11.89 -1.89 10.85
CA PRO A 44 -11.55 -1.54 12.22
C PRO A 44 -10.36 -0.58 12.30
N SER A 45 -9.40 -0.67 11.38
CA SER A 45 -8.26 0.25 11.33
C SER A 45 -8.71 1.69 11.04
N LEU A 46 -9.56 1.86 10.03
CA LEU A 46 -10.12 3.16 9.65
C LEU A 46 -11.03 3.73 10.74
N ALA A 47 -11.86 2.89 11.37
CA ALA A 47 -12.67 3.30 12.52
C ALA A 47 -11.80 3.76 13.71
N CYS A 48 -10.73 3.02 14.04
CA CYS A 48 -9.80 3.38 15.10
C CYS A 48 -9.11 4.73 14.82
N SER A 49 -8.59 4.90 13.60
CA SER A 49 -7.95 6.15 13.17
C SER A 49 -8.90 7.35 13.26
N LEU A 50 -10.17 7.19 12.86
CA LEU A 50 -11.18 8.24 12.98
C LEU A 50 -11.51 8.58 14.44
N VAL A 51 -11.68 7.57 15.30
CA VAL A 51 -11.96 7.77 16.73
C VAL A 51 -10.80 8.49 17.41
N LEU A 52 -9.57 8.08 17.14
CA LEU A 52 -8.37 8.73 17.68
C LEU A 52 -8.25 10.17 17.22
N LEU A 53 -8.47 10.43 15.92
CA LEU A 53 -8.43 11.77 15.36
C LEU A 53 -9.54 12.64 15.96
N TYR A 54 -10.75 12.12 16.09
CA TYR A 54 -11.87 12.82 16.73
C TYR A 54 -11.56 13.19 18.19
N TYR A 55 -11.02 12.25 18.96
CA TYR A 55 -10.63 12.47 20.35
C TYR A 55 -9.55 13.58 20.46
N LEU A 56 -8.55 13.53 19.59
CA LEU A 56 -7.47 14.52 19.51
C LEU A 56 -7.95 15.93 19.11
N PHE A 57 -8.99 16.02 18.27
CA PHE A 57 -9.56 17.30 17.85
C PHE A 57 -10.38 17.97 18.96
N ILE A 58 -11.10 17.18 19.76
CA ILE A 58 -11.95 17.69 20.85
C ILE A 58 -11.13 18.09 22.05
N ASP A 59 -10.11 17.31 22.41
CA ASP A 59 -9.38 17.52 23.65
C ASP A 59 -8.32 18.62 23.49
N ARG A 60 -8.66 19.82 23.96
CA ARG A 60 -7.81 21.02 23.83
C ARG A 60 -6.46 20.88 24.54
N ASN A 61 -6.40 20.09 25.61
CA ASN A 61 -5.16 19.83 26.35
C ASN A 61 -4.18 18.94 25.56
N LEU A 62 -4.69 17.98 24.78
CA LEU A 62 -3.84 17.16 23.92
C LEU A 62 -3.24 17.98 22.77
N ARG A 63 -3.93 19.01 22.27
CA ARG A 63 -3.42 19.88 21.21
C ARG A 63 -2.22 20.76 21.59
N GLN A 64 -1.99 21.01 22.89
CA GLN A 64 -0.91 21.91 23.33
C GLN A 64 0.46 21.24 23.45
N SER A 65 0.53 19.90 23.45
CA SER A 65 1.82 19.19 23.44
C SER A 65 2.32 19.01 22.01
N LEU A 66 3.56 19.44 21.75
CA LEU A 66 4.21 19.38 20.43
C LEU A 66 4.22 17.93 19.88
N SER A 67 4.40 16.95 20.77
CA SER A 67 4.41 15.52 20.42
C SER A 67 3.07 15.01 19.88
N ASN A 68 1.97 15.59 20.35
CA ASN A 68 0.63 15.21 19.89
C ASN A 68 0.33 15.76 18.49
N HIS A 69 1.00 16.83 18.08
CA HIS A 69 0.84 17.37 16.73
C HIS A 69 1.41 16.43 15.66
N VAL A 70 2.54 15.78 15.96
CA VAL A 70 3.14 14.79 15.04
C VAL A 70 2.27 13.54 14.93
N ILE A 71 1.65 13.11 16.03
CA ILE A 71 0.70 11.98 16.03
C ILE A 71 -0.54 12.31 15.18
N MET A 72 -1.07 13.54 15.27
CA MET A 72 -2.16 13.96 14.39
C MET A 72 -1.77 13.90 12.91
N VAL A 73 -0.59 14.39 12.56
CA VAL A 73 -0.10 14.36 11.17
C VAL A 73 0.06 12.92 10.68
N LEU A 74 0.61 12.03 11.51
CA LEU A 74 0.71 10.60 11.19
C LEU A 74 -0.66 9.95 10.97
N LEU A 75 -1.63 10.22 11.85
CA LEU A 75 -3.00 9.70 11.70
C LEU A 75 -3.64 10.19 10.41
N ILE A 76 -3.50 11.48 10.09
CA ILE A 76 -4.06 12.06 8.86
C ILE A 76 -3.43 11.41 7.62
N ILE A 77 -2.10 11.33 7.55
CA ILE A 77 -1.39 10.75 6.41
C ILE A 77 -1.76 9.27 6.25
N GLY A 78 -1.80 8.50 7.35
CA GLY A 78 -2.19 7.10 7.35
C GLY A 78 -3.61 6.89 6.85
N LEU A 79 -4.56 7.74 7.27
CA LEU A 79 -5.96 7.69 6.86
C LEU A 79 -6.11 7.99 5.35
N PHE A 80 -5.35 8.96 4.83
CA PHE A 80 -5.30 9.20 3.39
C PHE A 80 -4.68 8.04 2.61
N SER A 81 -3.59 7.45 3.11
CA SER A 81 -2.99 6.25 2.51
C SER A 81 -4.03 5.14 2.41
N GLN A 82 -4.71 4.83 3.51
CA GLN A 82 -5.77 3.84 3.58
C GLN A 82 -6.91 4.09 2.59
N LEU A 83 -7.45 5.32 2.59
CA LEU A 83 -8.55 5.71 1.70
C LEU A 83 -8.18 5.73 0.22
N ILE A 84 -6.90 5.85 -0.10
CA ILE A 84 -6.43 5.89 -1.49
C ILE A 84 -5.99 4.47 -1.88
N ASP A 85 -5.07 3.86 -1.14
CA ASP A 85 -4.40 2.58 -1.44
C ASP A 85 -5.37 1.41 -1.54
N ILE A 86 -6.27 1.30 -0.56
CA ILE A 86 -7.19 0.17 -0.45
C ILE A 86 -8.18 0.12 -1.63
N PRO A 87 -8.95 1.19 -1.94
CA PRO A 87 -9.94 1.10 -3.03
C PRO A 87 -9.29 0.89 -4.40
N PHE A 88 -8.13 1.48 -4.66
CA PHE A 88 -7.41 1.23 -5.91
C PHE A 88 -6.88 -0.20 -5.99
N TYR A 89 -6.37 -0.74 -4.88
CA TYR A 89 -5.94 -2.14 -4.82
C TYR A 89 -7.12 -3.11 -4.97
N LEU A 90 -8.27 -2.83 -4.34
CA LEU A 90 -9.50 -3.60 -4.51
C LEU A 90 -10.02 -3.54 -5.95
N ASN A 91 -9.94 -2.37 -6.58
CA ASN A 91 -10.34 -2.20 -7.98
C ASN A 91 -9.43 -3.00 -8.91
N TYR A 92 -8.12 -2.98 -8.65
CA TYR A 92 -7.14 -3.81 -9.36
C TYR A 92 -7.40 -5.31 -9.16
N LEU A 93 -7.70 -5.77 -7.94
CA LEU A 93 -8.07 -7.16 -7.64
C LEU A 93 -9.33 -7.63 -8.40
N ARG A 94 -10.31 -6.73 -8.59
CA ARG A 94 -11.57 -7.04 -9.29
C ARG A 94 -11.37 -7.08 -10.81
N ILE A 95 -10.67 -6.10 -11.36
CA ILE A 95 -10.66 -5.81 -12.79
C ILE A 95 -9.37 -6.33 -13.48
N ASN A 96 -8.35 -6.69 -12.70
CA ASN A 96 -7.00 -7.11 -13.15
C ASN A 96 -6.21 -6.05 -13.94
N TYR A 97 -6.69 -4.81 -14.02
CA TYR A 97 -5.96 -3.68 -14.57
C TYR A 97 -6.23 -2.41 -13.75
N VAL A 98 -5.29 -1.46 -13.76
CA VAL A 98 -5.43 -0.16 -13.10
C VAL A 98 -6.35 0.72 -13.96
N TRP A 99 -7.45 1.23 -13.40
CA TRP A 99 -8.37 2.12 -14.11
C TRP A 99 -8.06 3.59 -13.76
N PRO A 100 -7.87 4.48 -14.76
CA PRO A 100 -7.86 4.21 -16.19
C PRO A 100 -6.56 3.50 -16.64
N PRO A 101 -6.61 2.65 -17.69
CA PRO A 101 -5.47 1.86 -18.18
C PRO A 101 -4.48 2.72 -18.97
N ILE A 102 -3.93 3.73 -18.30
CA ILE A 102 -3.00 4.71 -18.86
C ILE A 102 -1.72 4.60 -18.03
N THR A 103 -0.57 4.54 -18.71
CA THR A 103 0.74 4.43 -18.05
C THR A 103 0.96 5.53 -17.01
N ILE A 104 0.49 6.74 -17.29
CA ILE A 104 0.57 7.89 -16.39
C ILE A 104 -0.18 7.58 -15.08
N SER A 105 -1.40 7.07 -15.14
CA SER A 105 -2.19 6.75 -13.94
C SER A 105 -1.55 5.65 -13.09
N CYS A 106 -0.95 4.65 -13.71
CA CYS A 106 -0.19 3.62 -12.99
C CYS A 106 1.07 4.21 -12.31
N LEU A 107 1.80 5.09 -13.00
CA LEU A 107 2.99 5.73 -12.45
C LEU A 107 2.65 6.71 -11.32
N THR A 108 1.57 7.49 -11.48
CA THR A 108 1.05 8.39 -10.45
C THR A 108 0.58 7.61 -9.23
N TRP A 109 -0.13 6.50 -9.46
CA TRP A 109 -0.54 5.59 -8.40
C TRP A 109 0.65 5.07 -7.60
N TRP A 110 1.65 4.52 -8.28
CA TRP A 110 2.88 4.04 -7.67
C TRP A 110 3.57 5.14 -6.88
N PHE A 111 3.74 6.31 -7.49
CA PHE A 111 4.41 7.46 -6.87
C PHE A 111 3.65 7.93 -5.62
N ALA A 112 2.32 7.95 -5.67
CA ALA A 112 1.49 8.29 -4.51
C ALA A 112 1.66 7.25 -3.39
N ALA A 113 1.47 5.97 -3.67
CA ALA A 113 1.59 4.90 -2.68
C ALA A 113 3.00 4.87 -2.04
N THR A 114 4.03 4.94 -2.86
CA THR A 114 5.43 4.95 -2.41
C THR A 114 5.76 6.24 -1.67
N GLY A 115 5.31 7.39 -2.17
CA GLY A 115 5.56 8.69 -1.59
C GLY A 115 4.90 8.84 -0.21
N ILE A 116 3.64 8.44 -0.08
CA ILE A 116 2.90 8.47 1.19
C ILE A 116 3.54 7.52 2.21
N SER A 117 3.95 6.32 1.78
CA SER A 117 4.65 5.37 2.64
C SER A 117 5.98 5.93 3.16
N ASN A 118 6.79 6.53 2.28
CA ASN A 118 8.05 7.17 2.67
C ASN A 118 7.82 8.38 3.59
N LEU A 119 6.82 9.21 3.29
CA LEU A 119 6.46 10.34 4.14
C LEU A 119 6.08 9.87 5.55
N THR A 120 5.28 8.79 5.66
CA THR A 120 4.92 8.19 6.94
C THR A 120 6.15 7.74 7.71
N ASN A 121 7.10 7.07 7.05
CA ASN A 121 8.36 6.65 7.67
C ASN A 121 9.21 7.84 8.15
N ILE A 122 9.31 8.90 7.34
CA ILE A 122 10.05 10.11 7.69
C ILE A 122 9.42 10.80 8.90
N VAL A 123 8.10 10.96 8.92
CA VAL A 123 7.38 11.58 10.04
C VAL A 123 7.49 10.70 11.29
N MET A 124 7.46 9.37 11.16
CA MET A 124 7.66 8.44 12.28
C MET A 124 9.09 8.53 12.84
N ALA A 125 10.10 8.64 11.97
CA ALA A 125 11.48 8.86 12.38
C ALA A 125 11.62 10.21 13.10
N TRP A 126 11.01 11.27 12.56
CA TRP A 126 10.97 12.59 13.20
C TRP A 126 10.30 12.53 14.57
N ALA A 127 9.14 11.87 14.70
CA ALA A 127 8.44 11.67 15.97
C ALA A 127 9.33 10.97 17.02
N SER A 128 10.15 10.02 16.57
CA SER A 128 11.08 9.28 17.42
C SER A 128 12.22 10.18 17.90
N ILE A 129 12.77 11.01 17.01
CA ILE A 129 13.81 12.01 17.35
C ILE A 129 13.24 13.03 18.34
N GLU A 130 12.04 13.55 18.09
CA GLU A 130 11.38 14.51 18.97
C GLU A 130 11.19 13.95 20.38
N ARG A 131 10.68 12.72 20.49
CA ARG A 131 10.53 12.04 21.79
C ARG A 131 11.88 11.78 22.47
N HIS A 132 12.89 11.39 21.70
CA HIS A 132 14.23 11.20 22.22
C HIS A 132 14.77 12.51 22.81
N ILE A 133 14.68 13.63 22.07
CA ILE A 133 15.10 14.94 22.55
C ILE A 133 14.34 15.32 23.83
N LEU A 134 13.01 15.17 23.84
CA LEU A 134 12.19 15.52 24.99
C LEU A 134 12.63 14.75 26.25
N VAL A 135 12.83 13.44 26.16
CA VAL A 135 13.25 12.62 27.31
C VAL A 135 14.64 12.99 27.83
N PHE A 136 15.60 13.29 26.94
CA PHE A 136 16.98 13.59 27.34
C PHE A 136 17.20 15.06 27.75
N HIS A 137 16.34 15.98 27.33
CA HIS A 137 16.42 17.40 27.70
C HIS A 137 15.61 17.75 28.96
N ASP A 138 14.55 16.99 29.29
CA ASP A 138 13.79 17.17 30.55
C ASP A 138 14.64 16.81 31.79
N GLN A 139 15.71 16.03 31.63
CA GLN A 139 16.63 15.65 32.71
C GLN A 139 17.75 16.67 32.97
N TRP A 140 17.78 17.80 32.24
CA TRP A 140 18.85 18.81 32.32
C TRP A 140 18.43 20.15 32.97
N LEU A 141 17.19 20.25 33.46
CA LEU A 141 16.66 21.36 34.28
C LEU A 141 16.31 20.87 35.69
#